data_AF-A0A832RY54-F1
#
_entry.id   AF-A0A832RY54-F1
#
_cell.length_a   1.000
_cell.length_b   1.000
_cell.length_c   1.000
_cell.angle_alpha   90.00
_cell.angle_beta   90.00
_cell.angle_gamma   90.00
#
_symmetry.space_group_name_H-M   'P 1'
#
loop_
_entity.id
_entity.type
_entity.pdbx_description
1 polymer ?
#
loop_
_entity_poly.entity_id
_entity_poly.type
_entity_poly.pdbx_seq_one_letter_code
_entity_poly.pdbx_strand_id
1 'polypeptide(L)'
;MAGGGTTEFILSQMLKSYACTLPRKEQLAVLEFARALEAIPMALASNAGMNPTDALAAMRNYYTRGIDTMIDSSGRVTTPSTIEPVIVKKLALTSATEAANRVLMIDEIVPKR
;
A
#
# COMPACT_ATOMS: atom_id res chain seq x y z
N MET A 1 10.07 1.12 11.58
CA MET A 1 8.72 1.70 11.37
C MET A 1 7.68 0.65 11.69
N ALA A 2 6.43 1.03 11.90
CA ALA A 2 5.33 0.10 12.18
C ALA A 2 5.11 -0.86 10.99
N GLY A 3 5.11 -2.16 11.27
CA GLY A 3 4.95 -3.22 10.27
C GLY A 3 3.50 -3.70 10.11
N GLY A 4 3.33 -4.90 9.56
CA GLY A 4 2.00 -5.54 9.46
C GLY A 4 1.01 -4.78 8.57
N GLY A 5 1.49 -4.16 7.50
CA GLY A 5 0.67 -3.37 6.56
C GLY A 5 0.36 -1.95 7.02
N THR A 6 0.81 -1.54 8.23
CA THR A 6 0.58 -0.19 8.77
C THR A 6 1.20 0.88 7.87
N THR A 7 2.49 0.72 7.53
CA THR A 7 3.23 1.73 6.77
C THR A 7 2.62 1.94 5.38
N GLU A 8 2.29 0.85 4.68
CA GLU A 8 1.69 0.89 3.35
C GLU A 8 0.31 1.54 3.37
N PHE A 9 -0.49 1.25 4.40
CA PHE A 9 -1.80 1.86 4.59
C PHE A 9 -1.70 3.37 4.86
N ILE A 10 -0.78 3.80 5.72
CA ILE A 10 -0.59 5.23 6.02
C ILE A 10 -0.09 5.97 4.78
N LEU A 11 0.90 5.40 4.07
CA LEU A 11 1.41 5.99 2.83
C LEU A 11 0.31 6.12 1.78
N SER A 12 -0.58 5.14 1.64
CA SER A 12 -1.72 5.26 0.73
C SER A 12 -2.69 6.37 1.13
N GLN A 13 -2.94 6.59 2.43
CA GLN A 13 -3.78 7.71 2.88
C GLN A 13 -3.12 9.06 2.61
N MET A 14 -1.82 9.17 2.86
CA MET A 14 -1.06 10.39 2.59
C MET A 14 -1.05 10.73 1.09
N LEU A 15 -0.84 9.72 0.24
CA LEU A 15 -0.87 9.89 -1.22
C LEU A 15 -2.26 10.24 -1.74
N LYS A 16 -3.32 9.66 -1.18
CA LYS A 16 -4.71 10.05 -1.53
C LYS A 16 -4.96 11.52 -1.20
N SER A 17 -4.51 11.99 -0.04
CA SER A 17 -4.59 13.41 0.34
C SER A 17 -3.75 14.29 -0.58
N TYR A 18 -2.54 13.85 -0.95
CA TYR A 18 -1.67 14.56 -1.88
C TYR A 18 -2.27 14.64 -3.29
N ALA A 19 -2.91 13.57 -3.77
CA ALA A 19 -3.57 13.53 -5.07
C ALA A 19 -4.64 14.62 -5.21
N CYS A 20 -5.33 15.00 -4.12
CA CYS A 20 -6.29 16.10 -4.11
C CYS A 20 -5.69 17.48 -4.42
N THR A 21 -4.36 17.63 -4.33
CA THR A 21 -3.66 18.87 -4.65
C THR A 21 -3.15 18.94 -6.10
N LEU A 22 -3.31 17.85 -6.87
CA LEU A 22 -2.75 17.71 -8.21
C LEU A 22 -3.77 17.96 -9.33
N PRO A 23 -3.30 18.29 -10.56
CA PRO A 23 -4.14 18.35 -11.75
C PRO A 23 -4.73 16.98 -12.11
N ARG A 24 -5.85 16.97 -12.84
CA ARG A 24 -6.67 15.77 -13.11
C ARG A 24 -5.90 14.54 -13.62
N LYS A 25 -4.94 14.70 -14.53
CA LYS A 25 -4.19 13.54 -15.10
C LYS A 25 -3.24 12.91 -14.08
N GLU A 26 -2.45 13.74 -13.40
CA GLU A 26 -1.49 13.29 -12.38
C GLU A 26 -2.20 12.76 -11.13
N GLN A 27 -3.33 13.39 -10.76
CA GLN A 27 -4.20 12.94 -9.67
C GLN A 27 -4.58 11.47 -9.84
N LEU A 28 -5.01 11.04 -11.03
CA LEU A 28 -5.39 9.66 -11.28
C LEU A 28 -4.21 8.69 -11.09
N ALA A 29 -3.03 9.05 -11.59
CA ALA A 29 -1.83 8.21 -11.43
C ALA A 29 -1.44 8.04 -9.95
N VAL A 30 -1.48 9.13 -9.17
CA VAL A 30 -1.17 9.08 -7.73
C VAL A 30 -2.23 8.28 -6.96
N LEU A 31 -3.51 8.40 -7.31
CA LEU A 31 -4.57 7.60 -6.69
C LEU A 31 -4.40 6.10 -6.94
N GLU A 32 -4.04 5.70 -8.16
CA GLU A 32 -3.77 4.29 -8.48
C GLU A 32 -2.49 3.77 -7.81
N PHE A 33 -1.44 4.60 -7.71
CA PHE A 33 -0.25 4.24 -6.94
C PHE A 33 -0.59 4.06 -5.44
N ALA A 34 -1.40 4.95 -4.86
CA ALA A 34 -1.88 4.81 -3.49
C ALA A 34 -2.68 3.53 -3.31
N ARG A 35 -3.55 3.18 -4.27
CA ARG A 35 -4.32 1.93 -4.26
C ARG A 35 -3.42 0.70 -4.36
N ALA A 36 -2.35 0.76 -5.16
CA ALA A 36 -1.38 -0.33 -5.28
C ALA A 36 -0.68 -0.63 -3.95
N LEU A 37 -0.39 0.39 -3.13
CA LEU A 37 0.15 0.19 -1.79
C LEU A 37 -0.81 -0.58 -0.87
N GLU A 38 -2.12 -0.39 -1.02
CA GLU A 38 -3.13 -1.12 -0.24
C GLU A 38 -3.15 -2.63 -0.57
N ALA A 39 -2.49 -3.08 -1.63
CA ALA A 39 -2.37 -4.51 -1.96
C ALA A 39 -1.66 -5.32 -0.85
N ILE A 40 -0.67 -4.73 -0.16
CA ILE A 40 0.06 -5.41 0.92
C ILE A 40 -0.86 -5.69 2.12
N PRO A 41 -1.53 -4.69 2.75
CA PRO A 41 -2.46 -4.97 3.83
C PRO A 41 -3.64 -5.85 3.37
N MET A 42 -4.13 -5.72 2.13
CA MET A 42 -5.15 -6.63 1.60
C MET A 42 -4.68 -8.09 1.54
N ALA A 43 -3.45 -8.33 1.10
CA ALA A 43 -2.88 -9.67 1.08
C ALA A 43 -2.70 -10.23 2.49
N LEU A 44 -2.25 -9.41 3.45
CA LEU A 44 -2.15 -9.81 4.86
C LEU A 44 -3.53 -10.18 5.44
N ALA A 45 -4.55 -9.35 5.18
CA ALA A 45 -5.93 -9.62 5.60
C ALA A 45 -6.43 -10.95 5.03
N SER A 46 -6.25 -11.17 3.72
CA SER A 46 -6.64 -12.41 3.06
C SER A 46 -5.93 -13.63 3.63
N ASN A 47 -4.61 -13.53 3.88
CA ASN A 47 -3.82 -14.61 4.45
C ASN A 47 -4.21 -14.94 5.89
N ALA A 48 -4.71 -13.95 6.63
CA ALA A 48 -5.21 -14.11 7.98
C ALA A 48 -6.71 -14.52 8.05
N GLY A 49 -7.34 -14.80 6.90
CA GLY A 49 -8.74 -15.23 6.82
C GLY A 49 -9.77 -14.11 6.94
N MET A 50 -9.36 -12.85 6.88
CA MET A 50 -10.26 -11.69 6.89
C MET A 50 -10.73 -11.35 5.47
N ASN A 51 -11.89 -10.68 5.38
CA ASN A 51 -12.26 -9.98 4.16
C ASN A 51 -11.35 -8.73 3.99
N PRO A 52 -10.60 -8.61 2.88
CA PRO A 52 -9.67 -7.50 2.66
C PRO A 52 -10.33 -6.12 2.68
N THR A 53 -11.57 -6.01 2.17
CA THR A 53 -12.31 -4.74 2.14
C THR A 53 -12.70 -4.30 3.55
N ASP A 54 -13.17 -5.23 4.38
CA ASP A 54 -13.54 -4.95 5.76
C ASP A 54 -12.32 -4.58 6.61
N ALA A 55 -11.19 -5.25 6.39
CA ALA A 55 -9.92 -4.92 7.05
C ALA A 55 -9.47 -3.49 6.71
N LEU A 56 -9.46 -3.10 5.44
CA LEU A 56 -9.10 -1.74 5.03
C LEU A 56 -10.09 -0.70 5.58
N ALA A 57 -11.39 -1.00 5.61
CA ALA A 57 -12.40 -0.11 6.18
C ALA A 57 -12.17 0.10 7.69
N ALA A 58 -11.85 -0.97 8.42
CA ALA A 58 -11.50 -0.90 9.84
C ALA A 58 -10.23 -0.06 10.06
N MET A 59 -9.14 -0.34 9.32
CA MET A 59 -7.91 0.45 9.41
C MET A 59 -8.17 1.94 9.13
N ARG A 60 -9.02 2.26 8.15
CA ARG A 60 -9.41 3.64 7.84
C ARG A 60 -10.22 4.30 8.95
N ASN A 61 -11.13 3.57 9.59
CA ASN A 61 -11.87 4.09 10.75
C ASN A 61 -10.92 4.51 11.88
N TYR A 62 -9.96 3.66 12.24
CA TYR A 62 -8.96 4.00 13.25
C TYR A 62 -8.07 5.17 12.85
N TYR A 63 -7.61 5.18 11.59
CA TYR A 63 -6.78 6.26 11.08
C TYR A 63 -7.45 7.64 11.14
N THR A 64 -8.76 7.72 10.83
CA THR A 64 -9.52 8.97 10.97
C THR A 64 -9.61 9.48 12.42
N ARG A 65 -9.34 8.61 13.40
CA ARG A 65 -9.28 8.94 14.83
C ARG A 65 -7.85 9.18 15.32
N GLY A 66 -6.87 9.23 14.41
CA GLY A 66 -5.45 9.40 14.74
C GLY A 66 -4.81 8.14 15.34
N ILE A 67 -5.39 6.96 15.09
CA ILE A 67 -4.89 5.68 15.60
C ILE A 67 -4.34 4.88 14.42
N ASP A 68 -3.03 4.61 14.45
CA ASP A 68 -2.39 3.70 13.51
C ASP A 68 -2.72 2.25 13.88
N THR A 69 -2.85 1.39 12.87
CA THR A 69 -3.22 -0.02 13.05
C THR A 69 -2.44 -0.92 12.12
N MET A 70 -2.28 -2.18 12.55
CA MET A 70 -1.69 -3.27 11.77
C MET A 70 -2.69 -4.41 11.62
N ILE A 71 -2.46 -5.28 10.64
CA ILE A 71 -3.11 -6.58 10.55
C ILE A 71 -2.22 -7.61 11.25
N ASP A 72 -2.76 -8.24 12.28
CA ASP A 72 -2.07 -9.32 12.98
C ASP A 72 -2.25 -10.66 12.28
N SER A 73 -1.38 -11.63 12.62
CA SER A 73 -1.44 -12.98 12.08
C SER A 73 -2.68 -13.77 12.50
N SER A 74 -3.44 -13.29 13.49
CA SER A 74 -4.70 -13.89 13.95
C SER A 74 -5.93 -13.34 13.23
N GLY A 75 -5.76 -12.44 12.26
CA GLY A 75 -6.86 -11.86 11.50
C GLY A 75 -7.59 -10.76 12.26
N ARG A 76 -6.85 -9.91 12.99
CA ARG A 76 -7.41 -8.72 13.64
C ARG A 76 -6.67 -7.45 13.24
N VAL A 77 -7.42 -6.36 13.15
CA VAL A 77 -6.87 -5.00 13.06
C VAL A 77 -6.60 -4.51 14.48
N THR A 78 -5.33 -4.31 14.82
CA THR A 78 -4.89 -4.00 16.17
C THR A 78 -3.82 -2.92 16.18
N THR A 79 -3.41 -2.46 17.36
CA THR A 79 -2.30 -1.52 17.50
C THR A 79 -1.00 -2.13 16.98
N PRO A 80 -0.14 -1.35 16.31
CA PRO A 80 1.10 -1.87 15.77
C PRO A 80 2.04 -2.41 16.85
N SER A 81 2.24 -3.72 16.88
CA SER A 81 3.22 -4.40 17.75
C SER A 81 4.46 -4.87 17.00
N THR A 82 4.40 -4.97 15.67
CA THR A 82 5.49 -5.41 14.82
C THR A 82 6.27 -4.23 14.26
N ILE A 83 7.60 -4.32 14.25
CA ILE A 83 8.49 -3.29 13.71
C ILE A 83 9.26 -3.87 12.53
N GLU A 84 9.32 -3.11 11.44
CA GLU A 84 10.10 -3.45 10.25
C GLU A 84 11.20 -2.40 10.00
N PRO A 85 12.39 -2.82 9.51
CA PRO A 85 13.46 -1.89 9.15
C PRO A 85 13.05 -0.97 8.00
N VAL A 86 13.28 0.33 8.16
CA VAL A 86 12.95 1.35 7.15
C VAL A 86 13.67 1.09 5.83
N ILE A 87 14.92 0.62 5.91
CA ILE A 87 15.74 0.33 4.74
C ILE A 87 15.11 -0.73 3.83
N VAL A 88 14.46 -1.74 4.41
CA VAL A 88 13.79 -2.81 3.65
C VAL A 88 12.58 -2.27 2.92
N LYS A 89 11.75 -1.46 3.60
CA LYS A 89 10.56 -0.85 2.99
C LYS A 89 10.92 0.13 1.88
N LYS A 90 11.93 0.97 2.11
CA LYS A 90 12.42 1.92 1.11
C LYS A 90 12.92 1.18 -0.13
N LEU A 91 13.77 0.16 0.06
CA LEU A 91 14.31 -0.63 -1.04
C LEU A 91 13.19 -1.32 -1.83
N ALA A 92 12.22 -1.94 -1.15
CA ALA A 92 11.09 -2.61 -1.80
C ALA A 92 10.23 -1.66 -2.63
N LEU A 93 9.94 -0.47 -2.11
CA LEU A 93 9.17 0.55 -2.84
C LEU A 93 9.95 1.07 -4.06
N THR A 94 11.24 1.38 -3.89
CA THR A 94 12.08 1.86 -4.99
C THR A 94 12.21 0.80 -6.09
N SER A 95 12.52 -0.44 -5.73
CA SER A 95 12.72 -1.51 -6.71
C SER A 95 11.43 -1.86 -7.46
N ALA A 96 10.29 -1.94 -6.75
CA ALA A 96 8.99 -2.20 -7.37
C ALA A 96 8.58 -1.07 -8.32
N THR A 97 8.82 0.19 -7.93
CA THR A 97 8.51 1.36 -8.77
C THR A 97 9.38 1.39 -10.02
N GLU A 98 10.69 1.15 -9.89
CA GLU A 98 11.59 1.07 -11.04
C GLU A 98 11.20 -0.06 -12.00
N ALA A 99 10.86 -1.24 -11.47
CA ALA A 99 10.41 -2.36 -12.27
C ALA A 99 9.11 -2.04 -13.03
N ALA A 100 8.12 -1.46 -12.34
CA ALA A 100 6.86 -1.05 -12.96
C ALA A 100 7.09 -0.02 -14.08
N ASN A 101 7.92 1.00 -13.84
CA ASN A 101 8.27 2.00 -14.86
C ASN A 101 8.94 1.37 -16.08
N ARG A 102 9.87 0.42 -15.89
CA ARG A 102 10.50 -0.29 -17.01
C ARG A 102 9.47 -1.03 -17.84
N VAL A 103 8.51 -1.71 -17.22
CA VAL A 103 7.44 -2.43 -17.93
C VAL A 103 6.54 -1.45 -18.69
N LEU A 104 6.14 -0.34 -18.06
CA LEU A 104 5.27 0.67 -18.67
C LEU A 104 5.91 1.40 -19.87
N MET A 105 7.24 1.44 -19.94
CA MET A 105 7.99 2.06 -21.04
C MET A 105 8.21 1.13 -22.25
N ILE A 106 7.88 -0.16 -22.15
CA ILE A 106 7.99 -1.10 -23.27
C ILE A 106 6.81 -0.85 -24.22
N ASP A 107 7.11 -0.40 -25.43
CA ASP A 107 6.11 -0.16 -26.48
C ASP A 107 5.79 -1.45 -27.28
N GLU A 108 6.81 -2.27 -27.55
CA GLU A 108 6.68 -3.50 -28.34
C GLU A 108 7.52 -4.65 -27.78
N ILE A 109 6.99 -5.89 -27.87
CA ILE A 109 7.70 -7.13 -27.55
C ILE A 109 7.91 -7.92 -28.84
N VAL A 110 9.16 -8.13 -29.24
CA VAL A 110 9.51 -8.95 -30.41
C VAL A 110 9.85 -10.38 -29.97
N PRO A 111 9.00 -11.39 -30.24
CA PRO A 111 9.29 -12.77 -29.89
C PRO A 111 10.42 -13.34 -30.75
N LYS A 112 11.31 -14.11 -30.12
CA LYS A 112 12.42 -14.78 -30.82
C LYS A 112 11.86 -16.01 -31.55
N ARG A 113 12.07 -16.07 -32.87
CA ARG A 113 11.78 -17.26 -33.69
C ARG A 113 12.66 -18.44 -33.30
#